data_AF-X1U9C1-F1
#
_entry.id   AF-X1U9C1-F1
#
_cell.length_a   1.000
_cell.length_b   1.000
_cell.length_c   1.000
_cell.angle_alpha   90.00
_cell.angle_beta   90.00
_cell.angle_gamma   90.00
#
_symmetry.space_group_name_H-M   'P 1'
#
loop_
_entity.id
_entity.type
_entity.pdbx_description
1 polymer ?
#
loop_
_entity_poly.entity_id
_entity_poly.type
_entity_poly.pdbx_seq_one_letter_code
_entity_poly.pdbx_strand_id
1 'polypeptide(L)'
;QIDSRELIIGGAIGIISSIVLALIFFVSTIKINLSLFFRITGILIMLIAAGLLSTSMHEFQEAGVLPIIKDNIYDISHILSTDSIAGGILKSLFGYNPSPSLLEIIIYLTYIAAIIILIRRFFLRLDRPKIELNQS
;
A
#
# COMPACT_ATOMS: atom_id res chain seq x y z
N GLN A 1 5.31 -29.78 40.53
CA GLN A 1 4.68 -30.89 39.80
C GLN A 1 3.45 -30.29 39.14
N ILE A 2 3.47 -30.09 37.81
CA ILE A 2 2.33 -29.50 37.10
C ILE A 2 1.22 -30.56 37.15
N ASP A 3 0.05 -30.22 37.66
CA ASP A 3 -1.05 -31.16 37.81
C ASP A 3 -1.66 -31.47 36.44
N SER A 4 -1.83 -32.75 36.10
CA SER A 4 -2.37 -33.19 34.79
C SER A 4 -3.74 -32.57 34.49
N ARG A 5 -4.49 -32.16 35.52
CA ARG A 5 -5.77 -31.44 35.40
C ARG A 5 -5.60 -30.05 34.80
N GLU A 6 -4.56 -29.32 35.18
CA GLU A 6 -4.29 -27.97 34.65
C GLU A 6 -3.91 -28.03 33.16
N LEU A 7 -3.15 -29.05 32.76
CA LEU A 7 -2.78 -29.28 31.36
C LEU A 7 -4.01 -29.52 30.48
N ILE A 8 -4.96 -30.33 30.95
CA ILE A 8 -6.19 -30.64 30.23
C ILE A 8 -7.09 -29.41 30.13
N ILE A 9 -7.23 -28.63 31.21
CA ILE A 9 -8.05 -27.41 31.23
C ILE A 9 -7.45 -26.34 30.32
N GLY A 10 -6.14 -26.10 30.40
CA GLY A 10 -5.45 -25.15 29.52
C GLY A 10 -5.54 -25.53 28.05
N GLY A 11 -5.36 -26.84 27.74
CA GLY A 11 -5.54 -27.37 26.39
C GLY A 11 -6.96 -27.17 25.87
N ALA A 12 -7.98 -27.48 26.67
CA ALA A 12 -9.38 -27.29 26.29
C ALA A 12 -9.71 -25.81 26.03
N ILE A 13 -9.24 -24.89 26.88
CA ILE A 13 -9.43 -23.45 26.70
C ILE A 13 -8.77 -22.96 25.40
N GLY A 14 -7.54 -23.43 25.11
CA GLY A 14 -6.83 -23.07 23.89
C GLY A 14 -7.54 -23.56 22.61
N ILE A 15 -8.12 -24.76 22.63
CA ILE A 15 -8.91 -25.28 21.51
C ILE A 15 -10.17 -24.45 21.31
N ILE A 16 -10.91 -24.17 22.39
CA ILE A 16 -12.14 -23.38 22.34
C ILE A 16 -11.84 -21.97 21.82
N SER A 17 -10.80 -21.31 22.34
CA SER A 17 -10.43 -19.96 21.90
C SER A 17 -10.02 -19.92 20.43
N SER A 18 -9.28 -20.93 19.95
CA SER A 18 -8.89 -21.04 18.55
C SER A 18 -10.09 -21.19 17.63
N ILE A 19 -11.08 -22.02 18.02
CA ILE A 19 -12.32 -22.20 17.24
C ILE A 19 -13.11 -20.88 17.17
N VAL A 20 -13.26 -20.19 18.30
CA VAL A 20 -13.97 -18.91 18.35
C VAL A 20 -13.29 -17.88 17.45
N LEU A 21 -11.96 -17.75 17.54
CA LEU A 21 -11.19 -16.83 16.68
C LEU A 21 -11.31 -17.20 15.20
N ALA A 22 -11.22 -18.49 14.86
CA ALA A 22 -11.37 -18.97 13.49
C ALA A 22 -12.76 -18.63 12.91
N LEU A 23 -13.82 -18.81 13.69
CA LEU A 23 -15.19 -18.47 13.27
C LEU A 23 -15.36 -16.97 13.06
N ILE A 24 -14.85 -16.14 13.98
CA ILE A 24 -14.91 -14.68 13.84
C ILE A 24 -14.17 -14.23 12.57
N PHE A 25 -12.98 -14.78 12.32
CA PHE A 25 -12.19 -14.47 11.14
C PHE A 25 -12.87 -14.90 9.83
N PHE A 26 -13.45 -16.11 9.81
CA PHE A 26 -14.13 -16.65 8.64
C PHE A 26 -15.37 -15.84 8.27
N VAL A 27 -16.23 -15.54 9.26
CA VAL A 27 -17.44 -14.74 9.05
C VAL A 27 -17.08 -13.31 8.65
N SER A 28 -16.02 -12.73 9.22
CA SER A 28 -15.51 -11.42 8.83
C SER A 28 -15.05 -11.39 7.38
N THR A 29 -14.29 -12.39 6.96
CA THR A 29 -13.71 -12.47 5.60
C THR A 29 -14.77 -12.60 4.52
N ILE A 30 -15.82 -13.40 4.75
CA ILE A 30 -16.91 -13.60 3.77
C ILE A 30 -17.70 -12.32 3.47
N LYS A 31 -17.78 -11.39 4.44
CA LYS A 31 -18.49 -10.12 4.27
C LYS A 31 -17.67 -9.03 3.56
N ILE A 32 -16.40 -9.30 3.25
CA ILE A 32 -15.54 -8.32 2.59
C ILE A 32 -15.91 -8.23 1.11
N ASN A 33 -16.12 -7.00 0.63
CA ASN A 33 -16.28 -6.75 -0.79
C ASN A 33 -14.93 -6.97 -1.49
N LEU A 34 -14.79 -8.10 -2.19
CA LEU A 34 -13.55 -8.48 -2.87
C LEU A 34 -13.11 -7.44 -3.91
N SER A 35 -14.06 -6.80 -4.60
CA SER A 35 -13.77 -5.73 -5.55
C SER A 35 -13.17 -4.51 -4.86
N LEU A 36 -13.72 -4.11 -3.71
CA LEU A 36 -13.17 -3.01 -2.91
C LEU A 36 -11.78 -3.38 -2.35
N PHE A 37 -11.59 -4.61 -1.87
CA PHE A 37 -10.31 -5.09 -1.36
C PHE A 37 -9.21 -5.04 -2.43
N PHE A 38 -9.46 -5.58 -3.62
CA PHE A 38 -8.49 -5.53 -4.73
C PHE A 38 -8.26 -4.11 -5.23
N ARG A 39 -9.28 -3.24 -5.19
CA ARG A 39 -9.09 -1.82 -5.54
C ARG A 39 -8.12 -1.15 -4.58
N ILE A 40 -8.36 -1.26 -3.28
CA ILE A 40 -7.55 -0.58 -2.27
C ILE A 40 -6.13 -1.13 -2.27
N THR A 41 -5.98 -2.46 -2.24
CA THR A 41 -4.66 -3.12 -2.26
C THR A 41 -3.92 -2.84 -3.56
N GLY A 42 -4.59 -2.83 -4.71
CA GLY A 42 -3.98 -2.45 -5.99
C GLY A 42 -3.46 -1.02 -6.01
N ILE A 43 -4.23 -0.06 -5.46
CA ILE A 43 -3.76 1.33 -5.31
C ILE A 43 -2.54 1.41 -4.39
N LEU A 44 -2.56 0.68 -3.27
CA LEU A 44 -1.43 0.64 -2.34
C LEU A 44 -0.16 0.06 -2.98
N ILE A 45 -0.29 -1.06 -3.71
CA ILE A 45 0.85 -1.70 -4.40
C ILE A 45 1.41 -0.78 -5.49
N MET A 46 0.55 -0.11 -6.26
CA MET A 46 1.00 0.88 -7.25
C MET A 46 1.78 2.00 -6.57
N LEU A 47 1.28 2.54 -5.45
CA LEU A 47 2.00 3.55 -4.70
C LEU A 47 3.40 3.04 -4.29
N ILE A 48 3.48 1.85 -3.71
CA ILE A 48 4.77 1.26 -3.30
C ILE A 48 5.73 1.11 -4.48
N ALA A 49 5.23 0.67 -5.64
CA ALA A 49 6.04 0.58 -6.85
C ALA A 49 6.57 1.95 -7.31
N ALA A 50 5.78 3.01 -7.17
CA ALA A 50 6.22 4.39 -7.40
C ALA A 50 7.42 4.74 -6.52
N GLY A 51 7.32 4.42 -5.24
CA GLY A 51 8.33 4.76 -4.25
C GLY A 51 9.65 4.07 -4.53
N LEU A 52 9.59 2.76 -4.79
CA LEU A 52 10.74 1.95 -5.18
C LEU A 52 11.38 2.45 -6.47
N LEU A 53 10.58 2.86 -7.46
CA LEU A 53 11.09 3.42 -8.70
C LEU A 53 11.82 4.75 -8.47
N SER A 54 11.25 5.65 -7.68
CA SER A 54 11.86 6.93 -7.32
C SER A 54 13.21 6.74 -6.64
N THR A 55 13.26 5.91 -5.58
CA THR A 55 14.50 5.59 -4.88
C THR A 55 15.51 4.91 -5.81
N SER A 56 15.09 3.98 -6.67
CA SER A 56 15.99 3.35 -7.63
C SER A 56 16.58 4.38 -8.60
N MET A 57 15.79 5.34 -9.09
CA MET A 57 16.31 6.40 -9.97
C MET A 57 17.29 7.31 -9.26
N HIS A 58 17.07 7.61 -7.98
CA HIS A 58 18.00 8.37 -7.15
C HIS A 58 19.37 7.66 -7.05
N GLU A 59 19.37 6.38 -6.71
CA GLU A 59 20.60 5.56 -6.63
C GLU A 59 21.30 5.46 -7.99
N PHE A 60 20.56 5.42 -9.10
CA PHE A 60 21.14 5.44 -10.46
C PHE A 60 21.77 6.79 -10.83
N GLN A 61 21.26 7.89 -10.29
CA GLN A 61 21.87 9.22 -10.42
C GLN A 61 23.16 9.31 -9.59
N GLU A 62 23.14 8.81 -8.35
CA GLU A 62 24.33 8.75 -7.49
C GLU A 62 25.41 7.83 -8.07
N ALA A 63 25.03 6.72 -8.72
CA ALA A 63 25.93 5.81 -9.42
C ALA A 63 26.52 6.40 -10.72
N GLY A 64 26.15 7.63 -11.11
CA GLY A 64 26.68 8.33 -12.28
C GLY A 64 26.17 7.82 -13.63
N VAL A 65 25.16 6.94 -13.64
CA VAL A 65 24.54 6.41 -14.88
C VAL A 65 23.61 7.45 -15.52
N LEU A 66 22.99 8.30 -14.70
CA LEU A 66 22.06 9.35 -15.14
C LEU A 66 22.59 10.75 -14.76
N PRO A 67 22.52 11.74 -15.67
CA PRO A 67 22.99 13.09 -15.38
C PRO A 67 22.09 13.77 -14.33
N ILE A 68 22.70 14.32 -13.29
CA ILE A 68 22.04 15.12 -12.26
C ILE A 68 21.82 16.53 -12.84
N ILE A 69 20.59 16.83 -13.27
CA ILE A 69 20.28 18.06 -14.02
C ILE A 69 20.26 19.30 -13.11
N LYS A 70 19.89 19.16 -11.83
CA LYS A 70 19.91 20.26 -10.84
C LYS A 70 19.79 19.73 -9.41
N ASP A 71 20.77 20.06 -8.57
CA ASP A 71 20.73 19.78 -7.13
C ASP A 71 19.76 20.70 -6.39
N ASN A 72 19.02 20.12 -5.45
CA ASN A 72 18.29 20.77 -4.34
C ASN A 72 17.43 22.00 -4.69
N ILE A 73 16.19 21.77 -5.13
CA ILE A 73 15.26 22.88 -5.46
C ILE A 73 14.36 23.26 -4.28
N TYR A 74 14.03 22.32 -3.40
CA TYR A 74 13.28 22.59 -2.18
C TYR A 74 13.70 21.63 -1.07
N ASP A 75 13.96 22.19 0.11
CA ASP A 75 14.30 21.47 1.33
C ASP A 75 13.09 21.51 2.26
N ILE A 76 12.33 20.41 2.33
CA ILE A 76 11.11 20.29 3.17
C ILE A 76 11.43 19.54 4.48
N SER A 77 12.72 19.33 4.77
CA SER A 77 13.23 18.64 5.97
C SER A 77 12.80 19.31 7.28
N HIS A 78 12.29 20.54 7.23
CA HIS A 78 11.86 21.30 8.39
C HIS A 78 10.47 20.92 8.95
N ILE A 79 9.63 20.20 8.17
CA ILE A 79 8.25 19.85 8.59
C ILE A 79 8.09 18.35 8.83
N LEU A 80 8.82 17.48 8.11
CA LEU A 80 8.91 16.04 8.34
C LEU A 80 10.39 15.63 8.38
N SER A 81 10.97 15.53 9.57
CA SER A 81 12.32 15.02 9.75
C SER A 81 12.40 13.53 9.44
N THR A 82 13.29 13.17 8.53
CA THR A 82 13.59 11.79 8.09
C THR A 82 14.16 10.91 9.22
N ASP A 83 14.50 11.50 10.38
CA ASP A 83 15.02 10.79 11.56
C ASP A 83 13.95 10.02 12.36
N SER A 84 12.67 10.25 12.06
CA SER A 84 11.58 9.45 12.63
C SER A 84 11.42 8.13 11.88
N ILE A 85 11.21 7.04 12.61
CA ILE A 85 10.88 5.70 12.06
C ILE A 85 9.72 5.80 11.06
N ALA A 86 8.74 6.66 11.34
CA ALA A 86 7.62 6.92 10.43
C ALA A 86 8.09 7.60 9.13
N GLY A 87 9.01 8.56 9.21
CA GLY A 87 9.60 9.24 8.05
C GLY A 87 10.41 8.28 7.16
N GLY A 88 11.17 7.36 7.76
CA GLY A 88 11.89 6.31 7.04
C GLY A 88 10.96 5.32 6.33
N ILE A 89 9.84 4.94 6.97
CA ILE A 89 8.82 4.06 6.37
C ILE A 89 8.09 4.79 5.24
N LEU A 90 7.75 6.07 5.41
CA LEU A 90 7.18 6.87 4.32
C LEU A 90 8.16 7.04 3.16
N LYS A 91 9.46 7.25 3.45
CA LYS A 91 10.50 7.30 2.43
C LYS A 91 10.62 5.98 1.67
N SER A 92 10.66 4.84 2.34
CA SER A 92 10.86 3.54 1.66
C SER A 92 9.60 3.00 0.99
N LEU A 93 8.41 3.22 1.57
CA LEU A 93 7.14 2.73 1.01
C LEU A 93 6.51 3.70 0.02
N PHE A 94 6.75 5.01 0.14
CA PHE A 94 6.11 6.03 -0.71
C PHE A 94 7.12 6.80 -1.56
N GLY A 95 8.43 6.54 -1.43
CA GLY A 95 9.50 7.22 -2.19
C GLY A 95 9.67 8.69 -1.84
N TYR A 96 9.28 9.09 -0.63
CA TYR A 96 9.37 10.47 -0.18
C TYR A 96 10.82 10.93 -0.14
N ASN A 97 11.21 11.79 -1.08
CA ASN A 97 12.50 12.47 -1.09
C ASN A 97 12.32 13.91 -0.56
N PRO A 98 12.93 14.28 0.58
CA PRO A 98 12.87 15.65 1.12
C PRO A 98 13.67 16.67 0.31
N SER A 99 14.44 16.23 -0.70
CA SER A 99 15.22 17.09 -1.59
C SER A 99 15.22 16.57 -3.04
N PRO A 100 14.06 16.61 -3.74
CA PRO A 100 13.94 15.99 -5.05
C PRO A 100 14.56 16.85 -6.17
N SER A 101 15.18 16.18 -7.15
CA SER A 101 15.67 16.82 -8.38
C SER A 101 14.51 17.12 -9.35
N LEU A 102 14.73 18.00 -10.35
CA LEU A 102 13.69 18.29 -11.38
C LEU A 102 13.19 17.02 -12.08
N LEU A 103 14.11 16.09 -12.32
CA LEU A 103 13.79 14.84 -12.99
C LEU A 103 12.85 13.98 -12.12
N GLU A 104 13.10 13.91 -10.80
CA GLU A 104 12.22 13.20 -9.87
C GLU A 104 10.82 13.80 -9.83
N ILE A 105 10.68 15.13 -9.84
CA ILE A 105 9.36 15.80 -9.87
C ILE A 105 8.60 15.45 -11.16
N ILE A 106 9.27 15.50 -12.32
CA ILE A 106 8.67 15.15 -13.62
C ILE A 106 8.26 13.67 -13.64
N ILE A 107 9.10 12.77 -13.14
CA ILE A 107 8.81 11.35 -13.06
C ILE A 107 7.63 11.10 -12.12
N TYR A 108 7.60 11.72 -10.93
CA TYR A 108 6.52 11.58 -9.97
C TYR A 108 5.17 12.08 -10.54
N LEU A 109 5.16 13.25 -11.19
CA LEU A 109 3.97 13.79 -11.85
C LEU A 109 3.50 12.89 -13.01
N THR A 110 4.43 12.40 -13.83
CA THR A 110 4.11 11.49 -14.93
C THR A 110 3.53 10.18 -14.41
N TYR A 111 4.09 9.65 -13.32
CA TYR A 111 3.63 8.43 -12.68
C TYR A 111 2.22 8.60 -12.07
N ILE A 112 1.98 9.70 -11.33
CA ILE A 112 0.64 10.03 -10.82
C ILE A 112 -0.36 10.16 -11.97
N ALA A 113 0.00 10.88 -13.03
CA ALA A 113 -0.87 11.02 -14.20
C ALA A 113 -1.19 9.67 -14.84
N ALA A 114 -0.20 8.79 -15.01
CA ALA A 114 -0.38 7.44 -15.53
C ALA A 114 -1.32 6.61 -14.65
N ILE A 115 -1.16 6.66 -13.31
CA ILE A 115 -2.05 5.99 -12.37
C ILE A 115 -3.48 6.51 -12.48
N ILE A 116 -3.68 7.83 -12.49
CA ILE A 116 -5.02 8.43 -12.57
C ILE A 116 -5.72 7.98 -13.86
N ILE A 117 -5.00 7.96 -14.99
CA ILE A 117 -5.52 7.49 -16.28
C ILE A 117 -5.86 6.00 -16.20
N LEU A 118 -4.98 5.17 -15.63
CA LEU A 118 -5.15 3.72 -15.54
C LEU A 118 -6.31 3.35 -14.62
N ILE A 119 -6.44 4.00 -13.46
CA ILE A 119 -7.57 3.85 -12.54
C ILE A 119 -8.86 4.28 -13.22
N ARG A 120 -8.89 5.45 -13.88
CA ARG A 120 -10.08 5.93 -14.58
C ARG A 120 -10.50 4.95 -15.69
N ARG A 121 -9.55 4.40 -16.44
CA ARG A 121 -9.81 3.41 -17.49
C ARG A 121 -10.30 2.07 -16.95
N PHE A 122 -9.77 1.63 -15.81
CA PHE A 122 -10.15 0.36 -15.18
C PHE A 122 -11.52 0.46 -14.47
N PHE A 123 -11.78 1.54 -13.75
CA PHE A 123 -12.99 1.69 -12.94
C PHE A 123 -14.26 2.00 -13.73
N LEU A 124 -14.15 2.75 -14.84
CA LEU A 124 -15.30 3.04 -15.71
C LEU A 124 -15.87 1.79 -16.42
N ARG A 125 -15.23 0.63 -16.29
CA ARG A 125 -15.70 -0.63 -16.90
C ARG A 125 -16.61 -1.46 -15.99
N LEU A 126 -16.80 -1.06 -14.73
CA LEU A 126 -17.51 -1.87 -13.72
C LEU A 126 -18.99 -1.48 -13.53
N ASP A 127 -19.42 -0.33 -14.02
CA ASP A 127 -20.85 0.05 -14.02
C ASP A 127 -21.54 -0.51 -15.26
N ARG A 128 -21.85 -1.81 -15.24
CA ARG A 128 -22.95 -2.32 -16.07
C ARG A 128 -24.25 -2.12 -15.29
N PRO A 129 -25.14 -1.19 -15.70
CA PRO A 129 -26.45 -1.08 -15.09
C PRO A 129 -27.15 -2.43 -15.23
N LYS A 130 -27.73 -2.92 -14.12
CA LYS A 130 -28.60 -4.09 -14.14
C LYS A 130 -29.69 -3.79 -15.17
N ILE A 131 -29.72 -4.58 -16.24
CA ILE A 131 -30.81 -4.56 -17.19
C ILE A 131 -32.05 -4.97 -16.40
N GLU A 132 -32.91 -4.00 -16.07
CA GLU A 132 -34.25 -4.28 -15.61
C GLU A 132 -34.94 -4.99 -16.76
N LEU A 133 -34.99 -6.32 -16.66
CA LEU A 133 -35.87 -7.13 -17.50
C LEU A 133 -37.29 -6.81 -17.06
N ASN A 134 -37.82 -5.78 -17.73
CA ASN A 134 -39.22 -5.48 -17.91
C ASN A 134 -40.01 -6.79 -18.03
N GLN A 135 -40.66 -7.19 -16.94
CA GLN A 135 -41.71 -8.19 -16.98
C GLN A 135 -43.02 -7.44 -17.23
N SER A 136 -43.31 -7.29 -18.52
CA SER A 136 -44.63 -7.01 -19.06
C SER A 136 -45.35 -8.31 -19.38
#